data_AF-A0A6J4R6V5-F1
#
_entry.id   AF-A0A6J4R6V5-F1
#
_cell.length_a   1.000
_cell.length_b   1.000
_cell.length_c   1.000
_cell.angle_alpha   90.00
_cell.angle_beta   90.00
_cell.angle_gamma   90.00
#
_symmetry.space_group_name_H-M   'P 1'
#
loop_
_entity.id
_entity.type
_entity.pdbx_description
1 polymer ?
#
loop_
_entity_poly.entity_id
_entity_poly.type
_entity_poly.pdbx_seq_one_letter_code
_entity_poly.pdbx_strand_id
1 'polypeptide(L)'
;MVFEDLREGEGYVLLGRMEENVPGYLSYGTEEGEVVCVFRSLEEAERFYGHWRARIPGEGWGAVRLDDGELVKVLGNFDLVSVSPRPEPGLTEYLYTVEDFVNTLR
;
A
#
# COMPACT_ATOMS: atom_id res chain seq x y z
N MET A 1 7.53 12.96 -16.56
CA MET A 1 8.01 12.16 -15.40
C MET A 1 8.10 10.73 -15.90
N VAL A 2 9.30 10.15 -15.95
CA VAL A 2 9.54 8.82 -16.50
C VAL A 2 9.51 7.85 -15.33
N PHE A 3 8.51 6.97 -15.29
CA PHE A 3 8.48 5.86 -14.35
C PHE A 3 9.47 4.83 -14.86
N GLU A 4 10.59 4.66 -14.15
CA GLU A 4 11.60 3.67 -14.50
C GLU A 4 11.01 2.25 -14.37
N ASP A 5 10.97 1.56 -15.52
CA ASP A 5 10.78 0.12 -15.78
C ASP A 5 10.16 -0.74 -14.67
N LEU A 6 8.84 -0.94 -14.74
CA LEU A 6 8.18 -2.11 -14.16
C LEU A 6 8.38 -3.32 -15.08
N ARG A 7 9.43 -4.09 -14.87
CA ARG A 7 9.59 -5.49 -15.35
C ARG A 7 10.34 -6.28 -14.28
N GLU A 8 9.93 -7.45 -13.78
CA GLU A 8 8.89 -8.43 -14.10
C GLU A 8 8.39 -9.02 -12.77
N GLY A 9 7.07 -9.28 -12.62
CA GLY A 9 6.53 -10.08 -11.50
C GLY A 9 5.29 -9.55 -10.78
N GLU A 10 4.51 -8.68 -11.46
CA GLU A 10 3.03 -8.68 -11.54
C GLU A 10 2.22 -8.23 -10.31
N GLY A 11 2.21 -6.92 -10.06
CA GLY A 11 1.21 -6.26 -9.22
C GLY A 11 1.75 -5.59 -7.96
N TYR A 12 0.98 -4.65 -7.43
CA TYR A 12 1.27 -4.02 -6.14
C TYR A 12 0.89 -4.95 -4.99
N VAL A 13 1.66 -4.88 -3.92
CA VAL A 13 1.46 -5.62 -2.68
C VAL A 13 0.89 -4.67 -1.64
N LEU A 14 -0.06 -5.15 -0.85
CA LEU A 14 -0.59 -4.47 0.32
C LEU A 14 -0.14 -5.20 1.57
N LEU A 15 -0.02 -4.48 2.68
CA LEU A 15 -0.04 -5.13 4.00
C LEU A 15 -1.50 -5.28 4.41
N GLY A 16 -1.96 -6.51 4.52
CA GLY A 16 -3.33 -6.85 4.85
C GLY A 16 -3.43 -7.68 6.14
N ARG A 17 -4.59 -7.64 6.77
CA ARG A 17 -4.98 -8.52 7.87
C ARG A 17 -6.43 -8.96 7.71
N MET A 18 -6.80 -10.08 8.31
CA MET A 18 -8.19 -10.53 8.38
C MET A 18 -8.69 -10.34 9.82
N GLU A 19 -9.72 -9.51 10.00
CA GLU A 19 -10.40 -9.33 11.28
C GLU A 19 -11.86 -9.75 11.10
N GLU A 20 -12.27 -10.84 11.74
CA GLU A 20 -13.66 -11.36 11.69
C GLU A 20 -14.24 -11.57 10.27
N ASN A 21 -13.38 -11.95 9.30
CA ASN A 21 -13.68 -12.10 7.86
C ASN A 21 -13.79 -10.77 7.06
N VAL A 22 -13.44 -9.65 7.67
CA VAL A 22 -13.29 -8.36 6.98
C VAL A 22 -11.81 -8.13 6.68
N PRO A 23 -11.41 -7.93 5.41
CA PRO A 23 -10.04 -7.59 5.08
C PRO A 23 -9.75 -6.14 5.52
N GLY A 24 -8.71 -5.98 6.33
CA GLY A 24 -8.13 -4.69 6.67
C GLY A 24 -6.81 -4.49 5.92
N TYR A 25 -6.53 -3.28 5.49
CA TYR A 25 -5.28 -2.92 4.80
C TYR A 25 -4.55 -1.84 5.59
N LEU A 26 -3.23 -1.78 5.44
CA LEU A 26 -2.43 -0.78 6.12
C LEU A 26 -2.74 0.60 5.54
N SER A 27 -3.40 1.43 6.35
CA SER A 27 -3.72 2.81 6.06
C SER A 27 -3.43 3.73 7.23
N TYR A 28 -3.36 5.03 6.94
CA TYR A 28 -3.27 6.10 7.95
C TYR A 28 -4.01 7.35 7.46
N GLY A 29 -4.51 8.16 8.39
CA GLY A 29 -5.22 9.38 8.08
C GLY A 29 -4.28 10.59 7.96
N THR A 30 -4.57 11.46 6.99
CA THR A 30 -3.97 12.79 6.84
C THR A 30 -5.07 13.85 6.82
N GLU A 31 -4.70 15.13 6.70
CA GLU A 31 -5.69 16.22 6.52
C GLU A 31 -6.43 16.13 5.17
N GLU A 32 -5.84 15.43 4.20
CA GLU A 32 -6.37 15.30 2.84
C GLU A 32 -7.25 14.06 2.65
N GLY A 33 -7.17 13.07 3.55
CA GLY A 33 -8.00 11.86 3.51
C GLY A 33 -7.30 10.63 4.10
N GLU A 34 -7.88 9.46 3.82
CA GLU A 34 -7.29 8.17 4.18
C GLU A 34 -6.28 7.71 3.11
N VAL A 35 -5.06 7.40 3.54
CA VAL A 35 -3.96 6.96 2.69
C VAL A 35 -3.73 5.46 2.86
N VAL A 36 -3.73 4.71 1.75
CA VAL A 36 -3.33 3.30 1.74
C VAL A 36 -1.88 3.12 1.28
N CYS A 37 -1.15 2.22 1.95
CA CYS A 37 0.24 1.89 1.60
C CYS A 37 0.29 0.72 0.62
N VAL A 38 0.82 0.95 -0.59
CA VAL A 38 1.13 -0.09 -1.58
C VAL A 38 2.64 -0.27 -1.71
N PHE A 39 3.09 -1.49 -2.03
CA PHE A 39 4.49 -1.85 -2.16
C PHE A 39 4.74 -2.48 -3.53
N ARG A 40 5.93 -2.30 -4.08
CA ARG A 40 6.28 -2.89 -5.39
C ARG A 40 6.65 -4.36 -5.28
N SER A 41 6.95 -4.85 -4.08
CA SER A 41 7.29 -6.25 -3.84
C SER A 41 6.90 -6.72 -2.45
N LEU A 42 6.82 -8.05 -2.29
CA LEU A 42 6.62 -8.69 -0.98
C LEU A 42 7.76 -8.34 -0.02
N GLU A 43 9.01 -8.31 -0.50
CA GLU A 43 10.17 -7.97 0.33
C GLU A 43 10.07 -6.55 0.91
N GLU A 44 9.62 -5.58 0.11
CA GLU A 44 9.43 -4.20 0.59
C GLU A 44 8.37 -4.12 1.68
N ALA A 45 7.22 -4.78 1.47
CA ALA A 45 6.13 -4.83 2.44
C ALA A 45 6.58 -5.48 3.76
N GLU A 46 7.28 -6.63 3.69
CA GLU A 46 7.78 -7.33 4.87
C GLU A 46 8.86 -6.53 5.62
N ARG A 47 9.76 -5.87 4.89
CA ARG A 47 10.78 -5.00 5.50
C ARG A 47 10.13 -3.81 6.21
N PHE A 48 9.16 -3.17 5.59
CA PHE A 48 8.40 -2.08 6.18
C PHE A 48 7.68 -2.54 7.45
N TYR A 49 6.95 -3.66 7.37
CA TYR A 49 6.25 -4.23 8.51
C TYR A 49 7.22 -4.60 9.64
N GLY A 50 8.35 -5.24 9.34
CA GLY A 50 9.36 -5.59 10.34
C GLY A 50 9.88 -4.38 11.11
N HIS A 51 10.04 -3.24 10.43
CA HIS A 51 10.46 -1.98 11.06
C HIS A 51 9.36 -1.38 11.94
N TRP A 52 8.12 -1.36 11.45
CA TRP A 52 7.00 -0.63 12.08
C TRP A 52 6.06 -1.48 12.92
N ARG A 53 6.23 -2.80 13.00
CA ARG A 53 5.30 -3.73 13.67
C ARG A 53 4.92 -3.33 15.11
N ALA A 54 5.82 -2.67 15.84
CA ALA A 54 5.55 -2.24 17.21
C ALA A 54 4.58 -1.04 17.30
N ARG A 55 4.33 -0.35 16.19
CA ARG A 55 3.45 0.83 16.08
C ARG A 55 2.19 0.56 15.26
N ILE A 56 2.14 -0.55 14.52
CA ILE A 56 0.97 -0.94 13.75
C ILE A 56 0.04 -1.75 14.69
N PRO A 57 -1.17 -1.25 14.99
CA PRO A 57 -2.09 -1.97 15.86
C PRO A 57 -2.64 -3.23 15.19
N GLY A 58 -2.99 -4.22 16.02
CA GLY A 58 -3.56 -5.49 15.57
C GLY A 58 -2.52 -6.56 15.23
N GLU A 59 -2.96 -7.82 15.25
CA GLU A 59 -2.16 -8.99 14.91
C GLU A 59 -2.54 -9.53 13.52
N GLY A 60 -1.73 -10.45 12.98
CA GLY A 60 -2.06 -11.16 11.74
C GLY A 60 -1.79 -10.39 10.44
N TRP A 61 -0.99 -9.33 10.49
CA TRP A 61 -0.53 -8.61 9.30
C TRP A 61 0.36 -9.49 8.41
N GLY A 62 0.11 -9.45 7.12
CA GLY A 62 0.89 -10.14 6.10
C GLY A 62 0.89 -9.38 4.78
N ALA A 63 1.95 -9.59 4.00
CA ALA A 63 2.02 -9.06 2.65
C ALA A 63 1.07 -9.86 1.74
N VAL A 64 0.12 -9.18 1.11
CA VAL A 64 -0.87 -9.76 0.22
C VAL A 64 -0.72 -9.14 -1.16
N ARG A 65 -0.57 -9.99 -2.17
CA ARG A 65 -0.65 -9.58 -3.57
C ARG A 65 -2.09 -9.73 -4.04
N LEU A 66 -2.63 -8.68 -4.62
CA LEU A 66 -3.95 -8.68 -5.25
C LEU A 66 -3.78 -8.60 -6.76
N ASP A 67 -4.69 -9.23 -7.51
CA ASP A 67 -4.84 -8.97 -8.93
C ASP A 67 -5.29 -7.51 -9.16
N ASP A 68 -4.95 -6.92 -10.30
CA ASP A 68 -5.22 -5.50 -10.59
C ASP A 68 -6.70 -5.12 -10.41
N GLY A 69 -7.61 -6.02 -10.79
CA GLY A 69 -9.05 -5.81 -10.62
C GLY A 69 -9.52 -5.80 -9.16
N GLU A 70 -8.87 -6.55 -8.29
CA GLU A 70 -9.14 -6.53 -6.84
C GLU A 70 -8.46 -5.32 -6.19
N LEU A 71 -7.22 -5.01 -6.60
CA LEU A 71 -6.51 -3.83 -6.15
C LEU A 71 -7.32 -2.56 -6.41
N VAL A 72 -7.85 -2.37 -7.63
CA VAL A 72 -8.70 -1.21 -7.97
C VAL A 72 -9.93 -1.11 -7.06
N LYS A 73 -10.57 -2.25 -6.72
CA LYS A 73 -11.72 -2.25 -5.79
C LYS A 73 -11.33 -1.85 -4.38
N VAL A 74 -10.17 -2.33 -3.90
CA VAL A 74 -9.65 -1.98 -2.58
C VAL A 74 -9.30 -0.50 -2.53
N LEU A 75 -8.54 -0.01 -3.52
CA LEU A 75 -8.11 1.39 -3.59
C LEU A 75 -9.29 2.36 -3.64
N GLY A 76 -10.42 1.97 -4.25
CA GLY A 76 -11.64 2.78 -4.27
C GLY A 76 -12.28 3.08 -2.91
N ASN A 77 -11.77 2.51 -1.81
CA ASN A 77 -12.20 2.84 -0.44
C ASN A 77 -11.31 3.89 0.24
N PHE A 78 -10.28 4.39 -0.45
CA PHE A 78 -9.30 5.34 0.08
C PHE A 78 -9.25 6.59 -0.78
N ASP A 79 -8.68 7.67 -0.24
CA ASP A 79 -8.53 8.93 -0.96
C ASP A 79 -7.17 8.99 -1.69
N LEU A 80 -6.14 8.47 -1.02
CA LEU A 80 -4.74 8.62 -1.42
C LEU A 80 -3.98 7.29 -1.37
N VAL A 81 -2.90 7.20 -2.13
CA VAL A 81 -1.99 6.05 -2.21
C VAL A 81 -0.57 6.51 -1.91
N SER A 82 0.08 5.87 -0.95
CA SER A 82 1.52 5.96 -0.73
C SER A 82 2.20 4.74 -1.36
N VAL A 83 3.11 4.98 -2.30
CA VAL A 83 3.81 3.92 -3.05
C VAL A 83 5.20 3.68 -2.47
N SER A 84 5.43 2.46 -1.98
CA SER A 84 6.65 1.99 -1.34
C SER A 84 7.15 2.98 -0.27
N PRO A 85 6.32 3.26 0.77
CA PRO A 85 6.72 4.16 1.84
C PRO A 85 8.02 3.69 2.49
N ARG A 86 8.92 4.63 2.75
CA ARG A 86 10.20 4.32 3.37
C ARG A 86 10.00 4.09 4.87
N PRO A 87 10.64 3.06 5.45
CA PRO A 87 10.51 2.82 6.88
C PRO A 87 11.20 3.89 7.73
N GLU A 88 12.14 4.65 7.19
CA GLU A 88 12.88 5.68 7.92
C GLU A 88 12.04 6.96 8.15
N PRO A 89 11.93 7.45 9.40
CA PRO A 89 11.18 8.66 9.69
C PRO A 89 11.85 9.91 9.10
N GLY A 90 11.03 10.86 8.62
CA GLY A 90 11.48 12.16 8.14
C GLY A 90 11.89 12.20 6.67
N LEU A 91 11.70 11.11 5.92
CA LEU A 91 11.81 11.13 4.47
C LEU A 91 10.53 11.67 3.83
N THR A 92 10.70 12.41 2.72
CA THR A 92 9.57 12.89 1.93
C THR A 92 8.84 11.69 1.32
N GLU A 93 7.59 11.55 1.69
CA GLU A 93 6.66 10.61 1.11
C GLU A 93 5.89 11.28 -0.04
N TYR A 94 5.67 10.53 -1.12
CA TYR A 94 4.86 11.00 -2.24
C TYR A 94 3.50 10.33 -2.19
N LEU A 95 2.46 11.16 -2.09
CA LEU A 95 1.07 10.74 -2.11
C LEU A 95 0.48 10.97 -3.50
N TYR A 96 -0.26 9.98 -3.98
CA TYR A 96 -1.00 10.04 -5.24
C TYR A 96 -2.48 9.98 -4.92
N THR A 97 -3.31 10.68 -5.69
CA THR A 97 -4.76 10.40 -5.63
C THR A 97 -5.00 8.97 -6.09
N VAL A 98 -5.99 8.30 -5.50
CA VAL A 98 -6.38 6.96 -5.96
C VAL A 98 -6.74 6.98 -7.44
N GLU A 99 -7.40 8.03 -7.93
CA GLU A 99 -7.75 8.18 -9.35
C GLU A 99 -6.50 8.20 -10.25
N ASP A 100 -5.52 9.05 -9.93
CA ASP A 100 -4.28 9.13 -10.70
C ASP A 100 -3.53 7.80 -10.68
N PHE A 101 -3.40 7.18 -9.51
CA PHE A 101 -2.71 5.91 -9.37
C PHE A 101 -3.39 4.79 -10.17
N VAL A 102 -4.71 4.65 -10.07
CA VAL A 102 -5.48 3.65 -10.83
C VAL A 102 -5.35 3.86 -12.34
N ASN A 103 -5.29 5.11 -12.81
CA ASN A 103 -5.03 5.40 -14.23
C ASN A 103 -3.64 4.93 -14.69
N THR A 104 -2.66 4.80 -13.79
CA THR A 104 -1.33 4.25 -14.14
C THR A 104 -1.30 2.72 -14.25
N LEU A 105 -2.32 2.03 -13.73
CA LEU A 105 -2.43 0.56 -13.80
C LEU A 105 -3.04 0.06 -15.12
N ARG A 106 -3.53 0.96 -15.99
CA ARG A 106 -4.28 0.66 -17.21
C ARG A 106 -3.42 0.69 -18.48
#